data_AF-A0A3D1THY7-F1
#
_entry.id   AF-A0A3D1THY7-F1
#
_cell.length_a   1.000
_cell.length_b   1.000
_cell.length_c   1.000
_cell.angle_alpha   90.00
_cell.angle_beta   90.00
_cell.angle_gamma   90.00
#
_symmetry.space_group_name_H-M   'P 1'
#
loop_
_entity.id
_entity.type
_entity.pdbx_description
1 polymer ?
#
loop_
_entity_poly.entity_id
_entity_poly.type
_entity_poly.pdbx_seq_one_letter_code
_entity_poly.pdbx_strand_id
1 'polypeptide(L)'
;SLLVFGRDAADLRALTQLVDSAQIEAIGLILYYARLRFMDSENTVASTLDFIDRDLGRDGLECLSRALRGDLARPRRFEVAGVINRLPALRVHSDS
;
A
#
# COMPACT_ATOMS: atom_id res chain seq x y z
N SER A 1 8.42 -12.54 -5.54
CA SER A 1 7.01 -12.38 -5.91
C SER A 1 6.81 -11.10 -6.70
N LEU A 2 5.74 -11.01 -7.48
CA LEU A 2 5.32 -9.78 -8.16
C LEU A 2 3.98 -9.33 -7.57
N LEU A 3 3.82 -8.02 -7.37
CA LEU A 3 2.52 -7.41 -7.12
C LEU A 3 2.12 -6.62 -8.35
N VAL A 4 0.98 -6.98 -8.94
CA VAL A 4 0.41 -6.24 -10.09
C VAL A 4 -0.56 -5.20 -9.55
N PHE A 5 -0.36 -3.95 -9.91
CA PHE A 5 -1.20 -2.83 -9.52
C PHE A 5 -1.58 -2.01 -10.76
N GLY A 6 -2.85 -2.04 -11.14
CA GLY A 6 -3.30 -1.44 -12.39
C GLY A 6 -2.62 -2.10 -13.60
N ARG A 7 -1.77 -1.34 -14.31
CA ARG A 7 -1.00 -1.84 -15.47
C ARG A 7 0.48 -2.12 -15.13
N ASP A 8 0.88 -1.86 -13.90
CA ASP A 8 2.27 -1.94 -13.47
C ASP A 8 2.52 -3.15 -12.59
N ALA A 9 3.76 -3.62 -12.58
CA ALA A 9 4.21 -4.70 -11.71
C ALA A 9 5.36 -4.22 -10.82
N ALA A 10 5.20 -4.35 -9.51
CA ALA A 10 6.26 -4.14 -8.53
C ALA A 10 6.99 -5.46 -8.23
N ASP A 11 8.31 -5.45 -8.36
CA ASP A 11 9.16 -6.58 -8.02
C ASP A 11 9.46 -6.64 -6.52
N LEU A 12 8.91 -7.64 -5.85
CA LEU A 12 9.05 -7.82 -4.40
C LEU A 12 10.22 -8.71 -4.01
N ARG A 13 11.05 -9.21 -4.95
CA ARG A 13 12.18 -10.10 -4.64
C ARG A 13 13.17 -9.51 -3.64
N ALA A 14 13.31 -8.18 -3.63
CA ALA A 14 14.16 -7.45 -2.68
C ALA A 14 13.48 -7.18 -1.32
N LEU A 15 12.22 -7.57 -1.13
CA LEU A 15 11.46 -7.44 0.12
C LEU A 15 11.23 -8.84 0.71
N THR A 16 12.32 -9.50 1.13
CA THR A 16 12.30 -10.89 1.61
C THR A 16 11.41 -11.14 2.82
N GLN A 17 11.02 -10.09 3.55
CA GLN A 17 10.05 -10.17 4.66
C GLN A 17 8.61 -10.43 4.16
N LEU A 18 8.32 -10.14 2.88
CA LEU A 18 7.04 -10.38 2.22
C LEU A 18 7.02 -11.75 1.53
N VAL A 19 6.91 -12.82 2.33
CA VAL A 19 6.75 -14.20 1.82
C VAL A 19 5.30 -14.68 1.86
N ASP A 20 4.45 -14.01 2.65
CA ASP A 20 3.04 -14.37 2.85
C ASP A 20 2.13 -13.69 1.81
N SER A 21 1.34 -14.48 1.10
CA SER A 21 0.36 -14.00 0.12
C SER A 21 -0.70 -13.10 0.75
N ALA A 22 -1.10 -13.36 2.00
CA ALA A 22 -2.11 -12.55 2.69
C ALA A 22 -1.62 -11.10 2.92
N GLN A 23 -0.33 -10.93 3.23
CA GLN A 23 0.29 -9.61 3.36
C GLN A 23 0.44 -8.92 2.00
N ILE A 24 0.85 -9.65 0.95
CA ILE A 24 0.98 -9.08 -0.40
C ILE A 24 -0.37 -8.59 -0.91
N GLU A 25 -1.44 -9.36 -0.71
CA GLU A 25 -2.80 -8.93 -1.08
C GLU A 25 -3.24 -7.71 -0.28
N ALA A 26 -3.01 -7.70 1.05
CA ALA A 26 -3.31 -6.56 1.90
C ALA A 26 -2.58 -5.29 1.42
N ILE A 27 -1.32 -5.39 1.00
CA ILE A 27 -0.57 -4.25 0.42
C ILE A 27 -1.24 -3.77 -0.87
N GLY A 28 -1.67 -4.67 -1.75
CA GLY A 28 -2.38 -4.29 -2.99
C GLY A 28 -3.66 -3.50 -2.70
N LEU A 29 -4.43 -3.94 -1.71
CA LEU A 29 -5.65 -3.24 -1.27
C LEU A 29 -5.34 -1.90 -0.60
N ILE A 30 -4.29 -1.82 0.22
CA ILE A 30 -3.81 -0.56 0.82
C ILE A 30 -3.40 0.45 -0.25
N LEU A 31 -2.69 0.02 -1.29
CA LEU A 31 -2.30 0.90 -2.41
C LEU A 31 -3.52 1.42 -3.15
N TYR A 32 -4.52 0.57 -3.38
CA TYR A 32 -5.77 0.98 -4.02
C TYR A 32 -6.54 1.98 -3.15
N TYR A 33 -6.67 1.69 -1.86
CA TYR A 33 -7.29 2.56 -0.87
C TYR A 33 -6.62 3.93 -0.81
N ALA A 34 -5.29 3.96 -0.71
CA ALA A 34 -4.51 5.19 -0.66
C ALA A 34 -4.61 5.98 -1.97
N ARG A 35 -4.62 5.29 -3.12
CA ARG A 35 -4.83 5.91 -4.44
C ARG A 35 -6.15 6.66 -4.52
N LEU A 36 -7.22 6.12 -3.94
CA LEU A 36 -8.55 6.74 -3.97
C LEU A 36 -8.73 7.89 -2.97
N ARG A 37 -7.96 7.93 -1.88
CA ARG A 37 -8.21 8.85 -0.76
C ARG A 37 -7.13 9.91 -0.54
N PHE A 38 -5.88 9.61 -0.86
CA PHE A 38 -4.75 10.43 -0.41
C PHE A 38 -3.81 10.84 -1.53
N MET A 39 -3.79 10.12 -2.66
CA MET A 39 -2.80 10.36 -3.72
C MET A 39 -3.27 11.30 -4.85
N ASP A 40 -4.54 11.75 -4.82
CA ASP A 40 -5.04 12.79 -5.75
C ASP A 40 -4.85 14.22 -5.19
N SER A 41 -4.27 14.37 -3.99
CA SER A 41 -3.92 15.64 -3.34
C SER A 41 -2.39 15.80 -3.24
N GLU A 42 -1.90 16.99 -2.87
CA GLU A 42 -0.47 17.32 -2.68
C GLU A 42 0.19 16.64 -1.44
N ASN A 43 -0.26 15.43 -1.11
CA ASN A 43 0.27 14.67 0.00
C ASN A 43 1.64 14.10 -0.35
N THR A 44 2.57 14.23 0.59
CA THR A 44 3.83 13.51 0.53
C THR A 44 3.62 12.01 0.76
N VAL A 45 4.58 11.18 0.34
CA VAL A 45 4.59 9.75 0.66
C VAL A 45 4.51 9.52 2.18
N ALA A 46 5.19 10.35 2.97
CA ALA A 46 5.16 10.25 4.44
C ALA A 46 3.74 10.49 4.99
N SER A 47 3.09 11.58 4.59
CA SER A 47 1.72 11.88 5.03
C SER A 47 0.70 10.82 4.56
N THR A 48 0.88 10.29 3.35
CA THR A 48 0.07 9.18 2.84
C THR A 48 0.19 7.94 3.72
N LEU A 49 1.41 7.58 4.14
CA LEU A 49 1.64 6.47 5.07
C LEU A 49 1.04 6.75 6.45
N ASP A 50 1.08 7.99 6.95
CA ASP A 50 0.44 8.37 8.22
C ASP A 50 -1.08 8.21 8.16
N PHE A 51 -1.71 8.62 7.05
CA PHE A 51 -3.15 8.43 6.87
C PHE A 51 -3.55 6.96 6.78
N ILE A 52 -2.75 6.14 6.09
CA ILE A 52 -2.95 4.69 6.05
C ILE A 52 -2.85 4.11 7.47
N ASP A 53 -1.79 4.42 8.22
CA ASP A 53 -1.58 3.88 9.56
C ASP A 53 -2.69 4.29 10.53
N ARG A 54 -3.16 5.54 10.43
CA ARG A 54 -4.28 6.05 11.23
C ARG A 54 -5.56 5.25 10.94
N ASP A 55 -5.93 5.12 9.67
CA ASP A 55 -7.18 4.49 9.29
C ASP A 55 -7.15 2.97 9.57
N LEU A 56 -6.03 2.29 9.31
CA LEU A 56 -5.82 0.89 9.70
C LEU A 56 -5.76 0.70 11.22
N GLY A 57 -5.28 1.70 11.97
CA GLY A 57 -5.25 1.68 13.43
C GLY A 57 -6.65 1.80 14.04
N ARG A 58 -7.52 2.59 13.42
CA ARG A 58 -8.89 2.80 13.87
C ARG A 58 -9.84 1.68 13.45
N ASP A 59 -9.80 1.32 12.17
CA ASP A 59 -10.83 0.50 11.52
C ASP A 59 -10.32 -0.92 11.18
N GLY A 60 -9.05 -1.22 11.45
CA GLY A 60 -8.42 -2.48 11.04
C GLY A 60 -8.30 -2.60 9.51
N LEU A 61 -8.21 -3.83 9.01
CA LEU A 61 -8.15 -4.09 7.56
C LEU A 61 -9.54 -4.02 6.88
N GLU A 62 -10.62 -3.94 7.66
CA GLU A 62 -11.98 -3.91 7.13
C GLU A 62 -12.30 -2.61 6.36
N CYS A 63 -11.51 -1.55 6.54
CA CYS A 63 -11.66 -0.32 5.75
C CYS A 63 -11.19 -0.48 4.29
N LEU A 64 -10.46 -1.56 3.97
CA LEU A 64 -9.84 -1.79 2.66
C LEU A 64 -10.80 -2.39 1.63
N SER A 65 -11.89 -3.03 2.07
CA SER A 65 -12.81 -3.77 1.20
C SER A 65 -14.22 -3.72 1.77
N ARG A 66 -15.24 -3.66 0.89
CA ARG A 66 -16.65 -3.81 1.32
C ARG A 66 -17.03 -5.27 1.60
N ALA A 67 -16.25 -6.22 1.07
CA ALA A 67 -16.39 -7.64 1.38
C ALA A 67 -15.56 -7.98 2.61
N LEU A 68 -16.10 -8.87 3.47
CA LEU A 68 -15.41 -9.40 4.64
C LEU A 68 -14.15 -10.16 4.19
N ARG A 69 -12.99 -9.73 4.67
CA ARG A 69 -11.67 -10.22 4.27
C ARG A 69 -10.88 -10.65 5.51
N GLY A 70 -11.33 -11.73 6.14
CA GLY A 70 -10.70 -12.30 7.35
C GLY A 70 -9.40 -13.07 7.08
N ASP A 71 -9.02 -13.19 5.81
CA ASP A 71 -7.83 -13.88 5.30
C ASP A 71 -6.61 -12.95 5.15
N LEU A 72 -6.78 -11.64 5.34
CA LEU A 72 -5.70 -10.67 5.20
C LEU A 72 -4.83 -10.55 6.45
N ALA A 73 -3.54 -10.33 6.23
CA ALA A 73 -2.57 -10.07 7.29
C ALA A 73 -2.08 -8.62 7.20
N ARG A 74 -2.10 -7.89 8.32
CA ARG A 74 -1.71 -6.46 8.33
C ARG A 74 -0.21 -6.32 8.03
N PRO A 75 0.17 -5.64 6.95
CA PRO A 75 1.58 -5.38 6.66
C PRO A 75 2.13 -4.27 7.57
N ARG A 76 3.45 -4.25 7.70
CA ARG A 76 4.19 -3.18 8.37
C ARG A 76 4.26 -1.95 7.46
N ARG A 77 4.31 -0.77 8.07
CA ARG A 77 4.48 0.50 7.34
C ARG A 77 5.64 0.48 6.34
N PHE A 78 6.79 -0.07 6.73
CA PHE A 78 7.98 -0.14 5.87
C PHE A 78 7.82 -1.09 4.68
N GLU A 79 6.95 -2.09 4.79
CA GLU A 79 6.63 -2.98 3.67
C GLU A 79 5.78 -2.24 2.65
N VAL A 80 4.74 -1.52 3.11
CA VAL A 80 3.92 -0.65 2.25
C VAL A 80 4.79 0.40 1.55
N ALA A 81 5.64 1.11 2.31
CA ALA A 81 6.58 2.09 1.75
C ALA A 81 7.54 1.44 0.74
N GLY A 82 8.05 0.25 1.05
CA GLY A 82 8.92 -0.51 0.17
C GLY A 82 8.28 -0.86 -1.17
N VAL A 83 6.98 -1.18 -1.17
CA VAL A 83 6.23 -1.45 -2.41
C VAL A 83 5.94 -0.15 -3.17
N ILE A 84 5.52 0.93 -2.49
CA ILE A 84 5.32 2.24 -3.11
C ILE A 84 6.57 2.67 -3.88
N ASN A 85 7.74 2.60 -3.23
CA ASN A 85 9.03 2.98 -3.82
C ASN A 85 9.46 2.12 -5.03
N ARG A 86 8.76 1.02 -5.30
CA ARG A 86 9.03 0.10 -6.41
C ARG A 86 7.95 0.15 -7.49
N LEU A 87 6.91 0.98 -7.34
CA LEU A 87 5.91 1.18 -8.38
C LEU A 87 6.49 2.02 -9.52
N PRO A 88 6.60 1.48 -10.75
CA PRO A 88 7.12 2.24 -11.90
C PRO A 88 6.30 3.50 -12.22
N ALA A 89 4.99 3.47 -11.96
CA ALA A 89 4.09 4.60 -12.20
C ALA A 89 4.12 5.67 -11.09
N LEU A 90 4.87 5.48 -10.00
CA LEU A 90 4.97 6.50 -8.96
C LEU A 90 5.62 7.77 -9.53
N ARG A 91 4.91 8.90 -9.41
CA ARG A 91 5.42 10.24 -9.74
C ARG A 91 5.45 11.05 -8.46
N VAL A 92 6.64 11.50 -8.07
CA VAL A 92 6.84 12.40 -6.94
C VAL A 92 7.23 13.75 -7.52
N HIS A 93 6.53 14.80 -7.10
CA HIS A 93 6.89 16.18 -7.40
C HIS A 93 7.59 16.76 -6.17
N SER A 94 8.71 17.43 -6.39
CA SER A 94 9.39 18.20 -5.36
C SER A 94 8.84 19.62 -5.43
N ASP A 95 8.35 20.18 -4.32
CA ASP A 95 8.15 21.62 -4.25
C ASP A 95 9.51 22.30 -4.38
N SER A 96 9.61 23.22 -5.36
CA SER A 96 10.78 24.06 -5.61
C SER A 96 10.53 25.46 -5.07
#